data_AF-A0A4P7RWL8-F1
#
_entry.id   AF-A0A4P7RWL8-F1
#
_cell.length_a   1.000
_cell.length_b   1.000
_cell.length_c   1.000
_cell.angle_alpha   90.00
_cell.angle_beta   90.00
_cell.angle_gamma   90.00
#
_symmetry.space_group_name_H-M   'P 1'
#
loop_
_entity.id
_entity.type
_entity.pdbx_description
1 polymer ?
#
loop_
_entity_poly.entity_id
_entity_poly.type
_entity_poly.pdbx_seq_one_letter_code
_entity_poly.pdbx_strand_id
1 'polypeptide(L)'
;MLLRPISLSLALLLTTAPVFAQTAPTPPAVTPTTTPRETIEGTLSQERTVIGIPPLATASVQTVAGLRTDSLGRQIAEVIAADLERSGLYEPIGPNGVRAITRAEVQAPRFAEWQTRGAENVVHGFVDAGSNGSLIVGCYLYDTALGSELVRKGFEIQPADWRRAAHKCADAIYSRLSGEAPFFDSRVAYIAESGPKGNRIKRLAIMDSDGGNHRFITNGQALAISPRFSPDYKKIVYVSYLNNRVRVFIYDVASGSQKLVTESSNATFAPRWSPDGTQILYSMAVNGNTDIYRISANGGTPVRLTNTPGIDVGGSFSPDGRKIVFESDRSGGQQIYTMNIDGSNQQRISFGGGRAATPEWSPRGDLIAFTRMGGGEFRIGVMTPSGGGVRMLTNSWQDEAPTWSPNGRVIQFFRTTRGREGKSSLWQVDLTGVNLRRLPTPQDGSDPSWGPVLP
;
A
#
# COMPACT_ATOMS: atom_id res chain seq x y z
N MET A 1 42.84 16.67 -87.61
CA MET A 1 41.52 16.02 -87.44
C MET A 1 41.76 14.53 -87.63
N LEU A 2 42.19 13.84 -86.57
CA LEU A 2 42.87 12.55 -86.66
C LEU A 2 42.40 11.58 -85.59
N LEU A 3 42.36 10.33 -86.03
CA LEU A 3 41.76 9.14 -85.44
C LEU A 3 42.45 8.66 -84.14
N ARG A 4 41.65 7.91 -83.36
CA ARG A 4 42.03 6.91 -82.34
C ARG A 4 43.31 6.13 -82.69
N PRO A 5 44.13 5.71 -81.69
CA PRO A 5 43.88 4.41 -81.02
C PRO A 5 44.28 4.27 -79.53
N ILE A 6 43.58 3.32 -78.87
CA ILE A 6 43.95 2.34 -77.82
C ILE A 6 45.22 2.59 -76.97
N SER A 7 45.09 2.56 -75.62
CA SER A 7 45.83 1.63 -74.72
C SER A 7 45.46 1.73 -73.21
N LEU A 8 45.40 0.53 -72.61
CA LEU A 8 45.42 0.03 -71.22
C LEU A 8 45.71 0.98 -70.03
N SER A 9 45.03 0.74 -68.89
CA SER A 9 45.65 0.65 -67.55
C SER A 9 44.74 -0.03 -66.50
N LEU A 10 45.13 -1.25 -66.13
CA LEU A 10 45.17 -1.90 -64.81
C LEU A 10 44.08 -1.60 -63.74
N ALA A 11 43.22 -2.59 -63.46
CA ALA A 11 42.49 -2.70 -62.21
C ALA A 11 42.69 -4.11 -61.61
N LEU A 12 43.11 -4.14 -60.34
CA LEU A 12 43.53 -5.32 -59.58
C LEU A 12 42.33 -6.23 -59.24
N LEU A 13 42.31 -7.46 -59.75
CA LEU A 13 41.39 -8.53 -59.32
C LEU A 13 42.06 -9.34 -58.20
N LEU A 14 41.54 -9.23 -56.98
CA LEU A 14 41.80 -10.20 -55.90
C LEU A 14 40.77 -11.32 -56.02
N THR A 15 41.20 -12.45 -56.58
CA THR A 15 40.46 -13.72 -56.55
C THR A 15 40.58 -14.33 -55.16
N THR A 16 39.47 -14.47 -54.45
CA THR A 16 39.37 -15.26 -53.23
C THR A 16 39.37 -16.75 -53.59
N ALA A 17 40.39 -17.48 -53.13
CA ALA A 17 40.36 -18.94 -53.09
C ALA A 17 39.53 -19.41 -51.89
N PRO A 18 38.76 -20.52 -51.99
CA PRO A 18 38.05 -21.06 -50.84
C PRO A 18 39.04 -21.72 -49.88
N VAL A 19 39.11 -21.21 -48.65
CA VAL A 19 39.81 -21.88 -47.55
C VAL A 19 38.93 -23.02 -47.06
N PHE A 20 39.42 -24.26 -47.18
CA PHE A 20 38.89 -25.39 -46.44
C PHE A 20 39.08 -25.13 -44.95
N ALA A 21 37.98 -24.93 -44.23
CA ALA A 21 38.00 -24.86 -42.77
C ALA A 21 38.38 -26.23 -42.20
N GLN A 22 39.50 -26.30 -41.49
CA GLN A 22 39.82 -27.41 -40.61
C GLN A 22 38.71 -27.55 -39.55
N THR A 23 38.10 -28.73 -39.47
CA THR A 23 37.19 -29.11 -38.39
C THR A 23 37.99 -29.23 -37.09
N ALA A 24 37.98 -28.18 -36.29
CA ALA A 24 38.42 -28.26 -34.90
C ALA A 24 37.48 -29.23 -34.14
N PRO A 25 38.01 -30.10 -33.27
CA PRO A 25 37.17 -30.97 -32.45
C PRO A 25 36.28 -30.11 -31.56
N THR A 26 34.98 -30.45 -31.56
CA THR A 26 33.96 -29.80 -30.76
C THR A 26 34.35 -29.95 -29.29
N PRO A 27 34.38 -28.87 -28.48
CA PRO A 27 34.51 -29.02 -27.04
C PRO A 27 33.37 -29.91 -26.55
N PRO A 28 33.60 -30.84 -25.60
CA PRO A 28 32.53 -31.62 -25.02
C PRO A 28 31.47 -30.66 -24.48
N ALA A 29 30.20 -30.97 -24.76
CA ALA A 29 29.08 -30.18 -24.29
C ALA A 29 29.18 -30.07 -22.75
N VAL A 30 29.48 -28.86 -22.27
CA VAL A 30 29.31 -28.55 -20.86
C VAL A 30 27.82 -28.45 -20.65
N THR A 31 27.19 -29.56 -20.27
CA THR A 31 25.86 -29.54 -19.69
C THR A 31 25.95 -28.63 -18.47
N PRO A 32 25.28 -27.46 -18.43
CA PRO A 32 25.20 -26.73 -17.18
C PRO A 32 24.53 -27.69 -16.20
N THR A 33 25.28 -28.16 -15.21
CA THR A 33 24.69 -28.74 -14.01
C THR A 33 23.96 -27.59 -13.35
N THR A 34 22.73 -27.36 -13.78
CA THR A 34 21.74 -26.70 -12.97
C THR A 34 21.57 -27.64 -11.80
N THR A 35 22.33 -27.42 -10.72
CA THR A 35 21.83 -27.77 -9.39
C THR A 35 20.39 -27.28 -9.38
N PRO A 36 19.40 -28.16 -9.13
CA PRO A 36 18.04 -27.69 -8.94
C PRO A 36 18.15 -26.52 -7.97
N ARG A 37 17.70 -25.32 -8.37
CA ARG A 37 17.31 -24.35 -7.36
C ARG A 37 16.34 -25.12 -6.51
N GLU A 38 16.73 -25.46 -5.28
CA GLU A 38 15.79 -25.92 -4.28
C GLU A 38 14.69 -24.88 -4.32
N THR A 39 13.58 -25.25 -4.96
CA THR A 39 12.34 -24.60 -4.70
C THR A 39 12.07 -25.10 -3.32
N ILE A 40 12.43 -24.28 -2.32
CA ILE A 40 11.95 -24.50 -0.98
C ILE A 40 10.44 -24.34 -1.12
N GLU A 41 9.75 -25.44 -1.42
CA GLU A 41 8.35 -25.61 -1.10
C GLU A 41 8.27 -25.68 0.42
N GLY A 42 8.61 -24.57 1.05
CA GLY A 42 8.30 -24.35 2.44
C GLY A 42 6.79 -24.13 2.45
N THR A 43 6.07 -25.05 3.07
CA THR A 43 4.92 -24.62 3.85
C THR A 43 5.43 -23.52 4.76
N LEU A 44 5.06 -22.27 4.48
CA LEU A 44 5.27 -21.16 5.43
C LEU A 44 4.74 -21.67 6.76
N SER A 45 5.62 -21.85 7.75
CA SER A 45 5.16 -22.23 9.08
C SER A 45 4.15 -21.15 9.50
N GLN A 46 2.95 -21.58 9.85
CA GLN A 46 1.96 -20.70 10.48
C GLN A 46 2.27 -20.49 11.96
N GLU A 47 3.44 -20.94 12.43
CA GLU A 47 3.89 -20.73 13.79
C GLU A 47 4.10 -19.25 14.00
N ARG A 48 3.23 -18.67 14.82
CA ARG A 48 3.29 -17.28 15.24
C ARG A 48 4.13 -17.20 16.50
N THR A 49 5.01 -16.22 16.56
CA THR A 49 5.81 -15.96 17.77
C THR A 49 4.88 -15.47 18.87
N VAL A 50 4.92 -16.15 20.02
CA VAL A 50 4.10 -15.78 21.19
C VAL A 50 4.75 -14.61 21.92
N ILE A 51 3.99 -13.53 22.16
CA ILE A 51 4.49 -12.31 22.81
C ILE A 51 3.61 -11.93 24.00
N GLY A 52 4.19 -11.78 25.19
CA GLY A 52 3.50 -11.30 26.37
C GLY A 52 3.29 -9.78 26.36
N ILE A 53 2.07 -9.31 26.59
CA ILE A 53 1.73 -7.87 26.59
C ILE A 53 0.79 -7.56 27.77
N PRO A 54 1.30 -7.46 29.01
CA PRO A 54 0.50 -7.06 30.17
C PRO A 54 0.00 -5.61 30.04
N PRO A 55 -0.99 -5.19 30.85
CA PRO A 55 -1.33 -3.78 30.98
C PRO A 55 -0.09 -2.94 31.31
N LEU A 56 0.08 -1.80 30.64
CA LEU A 56 1.18 -0.88 30.94
C LEU A 56 1.04 -0.34 32.38
N ALA A 57 2.16 -0.24 33.09
CA ALA A 57 2.20 0.26 34.46
C ALA A 57 1.91 1.76 34.53
N THR A 58 1.58 2.26 35.72
CA THR A 58 1.59 3.69 36.03
C THR A 58 2.26 3.89 37.38
N ALA A 59 3.05 4.95 37.55
CA ALA A 59 3.72 5.22 38.84
C ALA A 59 2.70 5.56 39.94
N SER A 60 1.65 6.30 39.58
CA SER A 60 0.49 6.59 40.40
C SER A 60 -0.71 6.85 39.48
N VAL A 61 -1.89 6.42 39.90
CA VAL A 61 -3.10 6.60 39.07
C VAL A 61 -3.48 8.07 39.04
N GLN A 62 -3.44 8.66 37.86
CA GLN A 62 -3.78 10.07 37.62
C GLN A 62 -4.80 10.19 36.49
N THR A 63 -5.50 11.32 36.44
CA THR A 63 -6.47 11.61 35.37
C THR A 63 -6.01 12.83 34.58
N VAL A 64 -5.81 12.67 33.27
CA VAL A 64 -5.40 13.73 32.35
C VAL A 64 -6.44 13.85 31.24
N ALA A 65 -7.09 15.01 31.12
CA ALA A 65 -8.19 15.25 30.18
C ALA A 65 -9.29 14.16 30.22
N GLY A 66 -9.61 13.66 31.42
CA GLY A 66 -10.61 12.60 31.63
C GLY A 66 -10.09 11.16 31.41
N LEU A 67 -8.85 10.98 30.96
CA LEU A 67 -8.22 9.66 30.80
C LEU A 67 -7.48 9.27 32.07
N ARG A 68 -7.86 8.15 32.70
CA ARG A 68 -7.14 7.58 33.83
C ARG A 68 -5.94 6.75 33.35
N THR A 69 -4.76 6.97 33.94
CA THR A 69 -3.51 6.34 33.48
C THR A 69 -3.50 4.80 33.56
N ASP A 70 -4.16 4.22 34.57
CA ASP A 70 -4.30 2.76 34.72
C ASP A 70 -5.14 2.13 33.61
N SER A 71 -6.27 2.75 33.31
CA SER A 71 -7.23 2.32 32.28
C SER A 71 -6.62 2.52 30.90
N LEU A 72 -5.92 3.64 30.70
CA LEU A 72 -5.22 3.95 29.47
C LEU A 72 -4.04 2.99 29.23
N GLY A 73 -3.31 2.59 30.28
CA GLY A 73 -2.25 1.59 30.16
C GLY A 73 -2.74 0.23 29.66
N ARG A 74 -3.96 -0.17 30.05
CA ARG A 74 -4.63 -1.35 29.48
C ARG A 74 -5.01 -1.14 28.01
N GLN A 75 -5.65 -0.02 27.67
CA GLN A 75 -6.06 0.28 26.30
C GLN A 75 -4.88 0.37 25.32
N ILE A 76 -3.75 0.94 25.76
CA ILE A 76 -2.52 0.97 24.95
C ILE A 76 -2.00 -0.45 24.71
N ALA A 77 -1.96 -1.29 25.74
CA ALA A 77 -1.56 -2.70 25.59
C ALA A 77 -2.50 -3.46 24.63
N GLU A 78 -3.81 -3.19 24.66
CA GLU A 78 -4.79 -3.79 23.74
C GLU A 78 -4.52 -3.40 22.30
N VAL A 79 -4.19 -2.13 22.02
CA VAL A 79 -3.84 -1.68 20.67
C VAL A 79 -2.53 -2.32 20.20
N ILE A 80 -1.49 -2.37 21.05
CA ILE A 80 -0.21 -3.01 20.70
C ILE A 80 -0.42 -4.49 20.37
N ALA A 81 -1.18 -5.21 21.20
CA ALA A 81 -1.51 -6.61 20.96
C ALA A 81 -2.28 -6.79 19.65
N ALA A 82 -3.34 -6.01 19.44
CA ALA A 82 -4.15 -6.09 18.24
C ALA A 82 -3.35 -5.80 16.97
N ASP A 83 -2.40 -4.87 17.00
CA ASP A 83 -1.53 -4.56 15.85
C ASP A 83 -0.58 -5.71 15.51
N LEU A 84 0.10 -6.26 16.53
CA LEU A 84 1.00 -7.38 16.34
C LEU A 84 0.27 -8.64 15.88
N GLU A 85 -0.89 -8.95 16.46
CA GLU A 85 -1.76 -10.05 15.99
C GLU A 85 -2.17 -9.84 14.53
N ARG A 86 -2.62 -8.63 14.20
CA ARG A 86 -3.04 -8.24 12.84
C ARG A 86 -1.87 -8.26 11.84
N SER A 87 -0.61 -8.27 12.25
CA SER A 87 0.47 -8.53 11.29
C SER A 87 0.42 -9.96 10.72
N GLY A 88 -0.19 -10.90 11.45
CA GLY A 88 -0.20 -12.33 11.14
C GLY A 88 1.06 -13.08 11.57
N LEU A 89 2.06 -12.37 12.12
CA LEU A 89 3.35 -12.94 12.55
C LEU A 89 3.38 -13.32 14.03
N TYR A 90 2.49 -12.75 14.85
CA TYR A 90 2.55 -12.86 16.30
C TYR A 90 1.24 -13.36 16.89
N GLU A 91 1.35 -14.06 18.02
CA GLU A 91 0.24 -14.52 18.85
C GLU A 91 0.37 -13.87 20.24
N PRO A 92 -0.22 -12.68 20.44
CA PRO A 92 -0.02 -11.96 21.69
C PRO A 92 -0.84 -12.55 22.84
N ILE A 93 -0.19 -12.72 23.99
CA ILE A 93 -0.87 -12.88 25.27
C ILE A 93 -1.18 -11.47 25.78
N GLY A 94 -2.33 -10.95 25.35
CA GLY A 94 -2.75 -9.58 25.60
C GLY A 94 -3.05 -9.25 27.08
N PRO A 95 -3.42 -8.00 27.38
CA PRO A 95 -3.57 -7.51 28.77
C PRO A 95 -4.78 -8.08 29.51
N ASN A 96 -5.70 -8.77 28.82
CA ASN A 96 -6.88 -9.39 29.40
C ASN A 96 -6.54 -10.75 30.01
N GLY A 97 -6.88 -10.94 31.29
CA GLY A 97 -6.50 -12.16 32.03
C GLY A 97 -5.02 -12.21 32.45
N VAL A 98 -4.26 -11.14 32.22
CA VAL A 98 -2.87 -10.98 32.66
C VAL A 98 -2.80 -10.00 33.84
N ARG A 99 -1.97 -10.32 34.82
CA ARG A 99 -1.71 -9.47 35.98
C ARG A 99 -1.11 -8.13 35.52
N ALA A 100 -1.60 -7.03 36.07
CA ALA A 100 -0.96 -5.73 35.88
C ALA A 100 0.44 -5.71 36.51
N ILE A 101 1.40 -5.15 35.80
CA ILE A 101 2.77 -4.98 36.28
C ILE A 101 2.92 -3.66 37.06
N THR A 102 3.84 -3.65 38.01
CA THR A 102 4.24 -2.43 38.72
C THR A 102 5.24 -1.63 37.89
N ARG A 103 5.47 -0.37 38.27
CA ARG A 103 6.46 0.47 37.59
C ARG A 103 7.89 -0.09 37.69
N ALA A 104 8.25 -0.70 38.82
CA ALA A 104 9.56 -1.36 38.97
C ALA A 104 9.72 -2.54 38.01
N GLU A 105 8.65 -3.32 37.80
CA GLU A 105 8.65 -4.48 36.91
C GLU A 105 8.77 -4.12 35.42
N VAL A 106 8.59 -2.85 35.04
CA VAL A 106 8.77 -2.43 33.64
C VAL A 106 10.18 -2.73 33.14
N GLN A 107 11.19 -2.47 33.97
CA GLN A 107 12.61 -2.69 33.63
C GLN A 107 13.18 -3.99 34.23
N ALA A 108 12.37 -4.71 35.01
CA ALA A 108 12.74 -5.98 35.61
C ALA A 108 11.61 -7.01 35.40
N PRO A 109 11.37 -7.47 34.14
CA PRO A 109 10.35 -8.47 33.87
C PRO A 109 10.64 -9.80 34.58
N ARG A 110 9.58 -10.46 35.05
CA ARG A 110 9.67 -11.82 35.58
C ARG A 110 9.67 -12.82 34.43
N PHE A 111 10.82 -13.03 33.80
CA PHE A 111 10.93 -13.83 32.57
C PHE A 111 10.38 -15.25 32.69
N ALA A 112 10.60 -15.92 33.83
CA ALA A 112 10.10 -17.28 34.06
C ALA A 112 8.56 -17.39 33.97
N GLU A 113 7.82 -16.36 34.40
CA GLU A 113 6.35 -16.34 34.29
C GLU A 113 5.89 -16.32 32.83
N TRP A 114 6.66 -15.67 31.95
CA TRP A 114 6.38 -15.57 30.52
C TRP A 114 6.82 -16.79 29.73
N GLN A 115 7.99 -17.34 30.04
CA GLN A 115 8.48 -18.59 29.47
C GLN A 115 7.52 -19.74 29.73
N THR A 116 6.94 -19.82 30.95
CA THR A 116 5.93 -20.84 31.30
C THR A 116 4.66 -20.75 30.44
N ARG A 117 4.38 -19.56 29.88
CA ARG A 117 3.26 -19.33 28.96
C ARG A 117 3.66 -19.44 27.49
N GLY A 118 4.89 -19.89 27.21
CA GLY A 118 5.43 -20.03 25.87
C GLY A 118 5.82 -18.72 25.18
N ALA A 119 5.78 -17.58 25.88
CA ALA A 119 6.14 -16.30 25.29
C ALA A 119 7.66 -16.21 25.07
N GLU A 120 8.07 -16.02 23.81
CA GLU A 120 9.47 -15.80 23.45
C GLU A 120 9.92 -14.39 23.81
N ASN A 121 9.01 -13.42 23.69
CA ASN A 121 9.24 -12.02 24.00
C ASN A 121 8.16 -11.47 24.94
N VAL A 122 8.49 -10.39 25.65
CA VAL A 122 7.53 -9.64 26.45
C VAL A 122 7.65 -8.14 26.22
N VAL A 123 6.51 -7.48 26.06
CA VAL A 123 6.36 -6.04 25.95
C VAL A 123 5.96 -5.47 27.30
N HIS A 124 6.87 -4.77 27.97
CA HIS A 124 6.54 -4.01 29.18
C HIS A 124 6.50 -2.52 28.86
N GLY A 125 5.77 -1.75 29.65
CA GLY A 125 5.70 -0.33 29.42
C GLY A 125 4.95 0.39 30.52
N PHE A 126 4.75 1.68 30.30
CA PHE A 126 4.07 2.52 31.25
C PHE A 126 3.33 3.70 30.61
N VAL A 127 2.39 4.25 31.39
CA VAL A 127 1.69 5.51 31.11
C VAL A 127 1.66 6.33 32.39
N ASP A 128 2.24 7.53 32.35
CA ASP A 128 2.16 8.51 33.44
C ASP A 128 1.61 9.84 32.94
N ALA A 129 1.12 10.66 33.86
CA ALA A 129 0.87 12.06 33.57
C ALA A 129 2.22 12.79 33.37
N GLY A 130 2.30 13.57 32.29
CA GLY A 130 3.43 14.44 32.03
C GLY A 130 3.19 15.87 32.51
N SER A 131 3.99 16.80 31.99
CA SER A 131 3.85 18.23 32.28
C SER A 131 2.72 18.86 31.45
N ASN A 132 2.11 19.95 31.92
CA ASN A 132 1.15 20.74 31.12
C ASN A 132 -0.02 19.94 30.53
N GLY A 133 -0.49 18.88 31.22
CA GLY A 133 -1.61 18.05 30.75
C GLY A 133 -1.24 17.06 29.64
N SER A 134 0.04 16.79 29.42
CA SER A 134 0.52 15.72 28.54
C SER A 134 0.46 14.35 29.22
N LEU A 135 0.72 13.30 28.43
CA LEU A 135 0.96 11.93 28.91
C LEU A 135 2.34 11.48 28.47
N ILE A 136 3.02 10.72 29.33
CA ILE A 136 4.29 10.07 29.01
C ILE A 136 4.04 8.57 28.86
N VAL A 137 4.29 8.04 27.66
CA VAL A 137 4.13 6.63 27.34
C VAL A 137 5.49 6.01 27.05
N GLY A 138 5.83 4.94 27.74
CA GLY A 138 7.05 4.16 27.49
C GLY A 138 6.74 2.71 27.13
N CYS A 139 7.52 2.13 26.23
CA CYS A 139 7.38 0.73 25.84
C CYS A 139 8.74 0.08 25.54
N TYR A 140 8.84 -1.16 25.96
CA TYR A 140 10.08 -1.93 26.08
C TYR A 140 9.80 -3.32 25.56
N LEU A 141 10.71 -3.84 24.75
CA LEU A 141 10.66 -5.23 24.30
C LEU A 141 11.82 -5.97 24.93
N TYR A 142 11.54 -7.13 25.53
CA TYR A 142 12.54 -8.02 26.07
C TYR A 142 12.49 -9.39 25.39
N ASP A 143 13.67 -9.99 25.25
CA ASP A 143 13.81 -11.42 24.98
C ASP A 143 13.71 -12.17 26.31
N THR A 144 12.79 -13.14 26.40
CA THR A 144 12.55 -13.84 27.66
C THR A 144 13.61 -14.88 27.96
N ALA A 145 14.28 -15.46 26.96
CA ALA A 145 15.29 -16.49 27.14
C ALA A 145 16.64 -15.88 27.54
N LEU A 146 17.03 -14.80 26.87
CA LEU A 146 18.28 -14.08 27.11
C LEU A 146 18.16 -13.04 28.23
N GLY A 147 16.93 -12.67 28.61
CA GLY A 147 16.67 -11.62 29.59
C GLY A 147 17.16 -10.23 29.14
N SER A 148 17.35 -10.04 27.83
CA SER A 148 17.94 -8.82 27.26
C SER A 148 16.88 -7.88 26.72
N GLU A 149 17.14 -6.57 26.82
CA GLU A 149 16.29 -5.53 26.25
C GLU A 149 16.61 -5.36 24.76
N LEU A 150 15.58 -5.48 23.92
CA LEU A 150 15.69 -5.37 22.47
C LEU A 150 15.23 -4.01 21.93
N VAL A 151 14.25 -3.39 22.60
CA VAL A 151 13.67 -2.08 22.23
C VAL A 151 13.39 -1.28 23.49
N ARG A 152 13.64 0.03 23.42
CA ARG A 152 13.18 1.02 24.39
C ARG A 152 12.69 2.26 23.65
N LYS A 153 11.44 2.66 23.90
CA LYS A 153 10.83 3.88 23.37
C LYS A 153 10.08 4.64 24.45
N GLY A 154 10.05 5.95 24.29
CA GLY A 154 9.35 6.88 25.16
C GLY A 154 8.79 8.05 24.36
N PHE A 155 7.59 8.48 24.68
CA PHE A 155 6.88 9.55 24.00
C PHE A 155 6.21 10.46 25.03
N GLU A 156 6.31 11.77 24.84
CA GLU A 156 5.41 12.73 25.47
C GLU A 156 4.36 13.15 24.44
N ILE A 157 3.09 12.95 24.76
CA ILE A 157 1.98 13.11 23.82
C ILE A 157 0.83 13.90 24.44
N GLN A 158 0.03 14.51 23.59
CA GLN A 158 -1.25 15.04 24.01
C GLN A 158 -2.25 13.89 24.25
N PRO A 159 -3.22 14.04 25.16
CA PRO A 159 -4.20 13.00 25.46
C PRO A 159 -4.92 12.43 24.24
N ALA A 160 -5.19 13.26 23.22
CA ALA A 160 -5.84 12.84 21.98
C ALA A 160 -4.99 11.87 21.13
N ASP A 161 -3.67 11.84 21.32
CA ASP A 161 -2.71 11.07 20.52
C ASP A 161 -2.30 9.74 21.19
N TRP A 162 -3.01 9.30 22.23
CA TRP A 162 -2.65 8.07 22.97
C TRP A 162 -2.58 6.82 22.07
N ARG A 163 -3.50 6.71 21.10
CA ARG A 163 -3.51 5.59 20.12
C ARG A 163 -2.26 5.62 19.25
N ARG A 164 -1.82 6.82 18.87
CA ARG A 164 -0.59 7.02 18.10
C ARG A 164 0.63 6.49 18.84
N ALA A 165 0.74 6.75 20.15
CA ALA A 165 1.83 6.19 20.95
C ALA A 165 1.79 4.65 20.97
N ALA A 166 0.59 4.05 21.07
CA ALA A 166 0.43 2.59 21.00
C ALA A 166 0.89 2.02 19.64
N HIS A 167 0.46 2.62 18.53
CA HIS A 167 0.88 2.21 17.19
C HIS A 167 2.40 2.37 16.99
N LYS A 168 3.00 3.48 17.47
CA LYS A 168 4.46 3.69 17.42
C LYS A 168 5.24 2.65 18.25
N CYS A 169 4.68 2.21 19.39
CA CYS A 169 5.24 1.11 20.17
C CYS A 169 5.20 -0.21 19.39
N ALA A 170 4.03 -0.56 18.83
CA ALA A 170 3.86 -1.77 18.03
C ALA A 170 4.79 -1.76 16.80
N ASP A 171 4.95 -0.60 16.14
CA ASP A 171 5.83 -0.41 15.00
C ASP A 171 7.30 -0.66 15.35
N ALA A 172 7.76 -0.16 16.50
CA ALA A 172 9.13 -0.38 16.96
C ALA A 172 9.40 -1.87 17.27
N ILE A 173 8.42 -2.55 17.89
CA ILE A 173 8.49 -3.99 18.19
C ILE A 173 8.49 -4.81 16.90
N TYR A 174 7.53 -4.57 16.02
CA TYR A 174 7.40 -5.23 14.73
C TYR A 174 8.67 -5.07 13.89
N SER A 175 9.19 -3.85 13.79
CA SER A 175 10.40 -3.60 13.00
C SER A 175 11.62 -4.33 13.57
N ARG A 176 11.75 -4.35 14.90
CA ARG A 176 12.89 -5.02 15.56
C ARG A 176 12.89 -6.53 15.34
N LEU A 177 11.72 -7.16 15.44
CA LEU A 177 11.57 -8.62 15.39
C LEU A 177 11.48 -9.16 13.96
N SER A 178 10.78 -8.45 13.07
CA SER A 178 10.57 -8.90 11.69
C SER A 178 11.64 -8.41 10.70
N GLY A 179 12.41 -7.39 11.06
CA GLY A 179 13.36 -6.71 10.16
C GLY A 179 12.70 -5.82 9.10
N GLU A 180 11.40 -5.55 9.22
CA GLU A 180 10.64 -4.83 8.21
C GLU A 180 10.28 -3.41 8.63
N ALA A 181 10.02 -2.55 7.65
CA ALA A 181 9.59 -1.19 7.93
C ALA A 181 8.21 -1.15 8.61
N PRO A 182 7.97 -0.16 9.50
CA PRO A 182 6.71 -0.01 10.23
C PRO A 182 5.53 0.35 9.33
N PHE A 183 4.30 0.13 9.81
CA PHE A 183 3.09 0.53 9.10
C PHE A 183 1.84 0.73 9.97
N PHE A 184 1.88 0.48 11.29
CA PHE A 184 0.70 0.59 12.15
C PHE A 184 0.31 2.05 12.39
N ASP A 185 1.27 2.95 12.66
CA ASP A 185 1.03 4.40 12.83
C ASP A 185 0.79 5.10 11.47
N SER A 186 -0.21 4.60 10.75
CA SER A 186 -0.68 5.14 9.48
C SER A 186 -2.20 5.34 9.52
N ARG A 187 -2.74 6.03 8.52
CA ARG A 187 -4.20 6.22 8.35
C ARG A 187 -4.66 5.71 6.99
N VAL A 188 -5.96 5.49 6.92
CA VAL A 188 -6.69 5.15 5.72
C VAL A 188 -7.67 6.29 5.40
N ALA A 189 -7.62 6.77 4.18
CA ALA A 189 -8.69 7.56 3.58
C ALA A 189 -9.54 6.61 2.74
N TYR A 190 -10.86 6.72 2.83
CA TYR A 190 -11.76 5.83 2.09
C TYR A 190 -13.09 6.52 1.82
N ILE A 191 -13.92 5.87 1.00
CA ILE A 191 -15.27 6.33 0.74
C ILE A 191 -16.26 5.55 1.59
N ALA A 192 -16.84 6.22 2.56
CA ALA A 192 -17.93 5.69 3.36
C ALA A 192 -19.25 5.79 2.59
N GLU A 193 -19.96 4.67 2.51
CA GLU A 193 -21.19 4.51 1.74
C GLU A 193 -22.39 4.27 2.65
N SER A 194 -23.51 4.92 2.35
CA SER A 194 -24.79 4.71 3.03
C SER A 194 -25.96 4.79 2.04
N GLY A 195 -27.12 4.23 2.40
CA GLY A 195 -28.28 4.14 1.50
C GLY A 195 -28.24 2.90 0.58
N PRO A 196 -29.20 2.71 -0.33
CA PRO A 196 -29.28 1.52 -1.19
C PRO A 196 -28.21 1.51 -2.30
N LYS A 197 -27.84 0.33 -2.81
CA LYS A 197 -26.77 0.14 -3.81
C LYS A 197 -26.90 1.01 -5.07
N GLY A 198 -28.11 1.23 -5.56
CA GLY A 198 -28.37 2.07 -6.73
C GLY A 198 -28.38 3.58 -6.46
N ASN A 199 -28.36 4.00 -5.19
CA ASN A 199 -28.40 5.41 -4.79
C ASN A 199 -27.60 5.62 -3.49
N ARG A 200 -26.29 5.34 -3.55
CA ARG A 200 -25.38 5.46 -2.41
C ARG A 200 -25.02 6.93 -2.18
N ILE A 201 -25.15 7.37 -0.94
CA ILE A 201 -24.46 8.58 -0.46
C ILE A 201 -23.00 8.19 -0.22
N LYS A 202 -22.08 8.81 -0.95
CA LYS A 202 -20.63 8.56 -0.87
C LYS A 202 -19.91 9.74 -0.21
N ARG A 203 -19.26 9.47 0.92
CA ARG A 203 -18.55 10.47 1.73
C ARG A 203 -17.08 10.11 1.86
N LEU A 204 -16.21 11.11 1.75
CA LEU A 204 -14.81 10.94 2.11
C LEU A 204 -14.71 10.84 3.63
N ALA A 205 -14.01 9.82 4.12
CA ALA A 205 -13.72 9.62 5.53
C ALA A 205 -12.25 9.26 5.74
N ILE A 206 -11.76 9.48 6.96
CA ILE A 206 -10.41 9.13 7.40
C ILE A 206 -10.50 8.38 8.73
N MET A 207 -9.60 7.42 8.93
CA MET A 207 -9.44 6.64 10.16
C MET A 207 -7.99 6.17 10.30
N ASP A 208 -7.58 5.72 11.49
CA ASP A 208 -6.33 4.99 11.69
C ASP A 208 -6.32 3.71 10.83
N SER A 209 -5.13 3.15 10.56
CA SER A 209 -4.93 1.94 9.73
C SER A 209 -5.75 0.72 10.19
N ASP A 210 -6.21 0.80 11.42
CA ASP A 210 -6.82 -0.24 12.21
C ASP A 210 -8.33 -0.01 12.45
N GLY A 211 -8.87 1.10 11.92
CA GLY A 211 -10.28 1.51 12.02
C GLY A 211 -10.59 2.51 13.15
N GLY A 212 -9.63 2.77 14.04
CA GLY A 212 -9.76 3.75 15.12
C GLY A 212 -9.86 5.20 14.62
N ASN A 213 -10.25 6.12 15.50
CA ASN A 213 -10.29 7.58 15.23
C ASN A 213 -11.02 7.99 13.94
N HIS A 214 -12.06 7.24 13.56
CA HIS A 214 -12.82 7.50 12.35
C HIS A 214 -13.55 8.86 12.37
N ARG A 215 -13.44 9.62 11.27
CA ARG A 215 -14.25 10.83 11.04
C ARG A 215 -14.59 11.05 9.56
N PHE A 216 -15.73 11.68 9.31
CA PHE A 216 -16.10 12.15 7.97
C PHE A 216 -15.37 13.46 7.62
N ILE A 217 -14.94 13.57 6.37
CA ILE A 217 -14.35 14.78 5.77
C ILE A 217 -15.38 15.53 4.93
N THR A 218 -16.23 14.81 4.19
CA THR A 218 -17.33 15.41 3.43
C THR A 218 -18.69 15.01 4.00
N ASN A 219 -19.68 15.89 3.80
CA ASN A 219 -21.03 15.74 4.35
C ASN A 219 -21.97 14.88 3.49
N GLY A 220 -21.59 14.57 2.25
CA GLY A 220 -22.37 13.73 1.33
C GLY A 220 -23.34 14.49 0.41
N GLN A 221 -23.32 15.83 0.41
CA GLN A 221 -24.11 16.63 -0.54
C GLN A 221 -23.59 16.56 -1.98
N ALA A 222 -22.29 16.33 -2.14
CA ALA A 222 -21.64 16.01 -3.40
C ALA A 222 -21.00 14.64 -3.30
N LEU A 223 -21.03 13.87 -4.39
CA LEU A 223 -20.41 12.55 -4.46
C LEU A 223 -18.89 12.73 -4.31
N ALA A 224 -18.27 12.04 -3.35
CA ALA A 224 -16.81 11.95 -3.25
C ALA A 224 -16.33 10.53 -3.63
N ILE A 225 -15.32 10.42 -4.50
CA ILE A 225 -14.74 9.14 -4.91
C ILE A 225 -13.21 9.18 -5.07
N SER A 226 -12.61 7.99 -5.11
CA SER A 226 -11.19 7.74 -5.42
C SER A 226 -10.19 8.62 -4.63
N PRO A 227 -10.27 8.67 -3.29
CA PRO A 227 -9.36 9.49 -2.50
C PRO A 227 -7.95 8.91 -2.55
N ARG A 228 -6.92 9.77 -2.49
CA ARG A 228 -5.52 9.37 -2.37
C ARG A 228 -4.72 10.31 -1.48
N PHE A 229 -4.03 9.74 -0.50
CA PHE A 229 -3.08 10.49 0.32
C PHE A 229 -1.90 11.01 -0.50
N SER A 230 -1.42 12.20 -0.15
CA SER A 230 -0.14 12.72 -0.62
C SER A 230 1.02 11.94 0.01
N PRO A 231 2.21 11.90 -0.65
CA PRO A 231 3.39 11.23 -0.11
C PRO A 231 3.86 11.78 1.24
N ASP A 232 3.57 13.06 1.52
CA ASP A 232 3.88 13.73 2.78
C ASP A 232 2.79 13.54 3.86
N TYR A 233 1.74 12.74 3.58
CA TYR A 233 0.58 12.49 4.42
C TYR A 233 -0.37 13.68 4.70
N LYS A 234 0.05 14.90 4.36
CA LYS A 234 -0.65 16.12 4.81
C LYS A 234 -1.94 16.37 4.05
N LYS A 235 -2.12 15.75 2.89
CA LYS A 235 -3.20 16.08 1.96
C LYS A 235 -3.86 14.84 1.39
N ILE A 236 -5.11 14.99 0.97
CA ILE A 236 -5.88 13.96 0.26
C ILE A 236 -6.39 14.58 -1.03
N VAL A 237 -6.02 14.01 -2.18
CA VAL A 237 -6.68 14.34 -3.46
C VAL A 237 -7.91 13.45 -3.63
N TYR A 238 -9.02 14.00 -4.12
CA TYR A 238 -10.22 13.22 -4.39
C TYR A 238 -11.04 13.85 -5.53
N VAL A 239 -11.91 13.03 -6.13
CA VAL A 239 -12.85 13.52 -7.15
C VAL A 239 -14.19 13.81 -6.51
N SER A 240 -14.79 14.94 -6.89
CA SER A 240 -16.13 15.35 -6.50
C SER A 240 -17.02 15.56 -7.71
N TYR A 241 -18.27 15.08 -7.65
CA TYR A 241 -19.28 15.33 -8.68
C TYR A 241 -20.43 16.14 -8.10
N LEU A 242 -20.70 17.27 -8.74
CA LEU A 242 -21.83 18.14 -8.41
C LEU A 242 -22.30 18.87 -9.67
N ASN A 243 -23.62 18.91 -9.92
CA ASN A 243 -24.22 19.64 -11.05
C ASN A 243 -23.61 19.30 -12.42
N ASN A 244 -23.36 18.01 -12.67
CA ASN A 244 -22.74 17.51 -13.91
C ASN A 244 -21.33 18.09 -14.20
N ARG A 245 -20.66 18.59 -13.17
CA ARG A 245 -19.25 19.01 -13.21
C ARG A 245 -18.43 18.05 -12.36
N VAL A 246 -17.29 17.67 -12.91
CA VAL A 246 -16.31 16.85 -12.20
C VAL A 246 -15.19 17.76 -11.73
N ARG A 247 -14.84 17.65 -10.44
CA ARG A 247 -13.84 18.48 -9.80
C ARG A 247 -12.81 17.60 -9.12
N VAL A 248 -11.53 17.96 -9.28
CA VAL A 248 -10.45 17.38 -8.49
C VAL A 248 -10.11 18.36 -7.38
N PHE A 249 -10.26 17.91 -6.14
CA PHE A 249 -9.94 18.69 -4.95
C PHE A 249 -8.72 18.12 -4.24
N ILE A 250 -7.97 19.00 -3.58
CA ILE A 250 -7.00 18.63 -2.55
C ILE A 250 -7.53 19.11 -1.21
N TYR A 251 -7.68 18.20 -0.26
CA TYR A 251 -8.02 18.47 1.14
C TYR A 251 -6.75 18.46 1.99
N ASP A 252 -6.54 19.49 2.81
CA ASP A 252 -5.47 19.53 3.80
C ASP A 252 -5.95 18.94 5.13
N VAL A 253 -5.28 17.90 5.62
CA VAL A 253 -5.73 17.08 6.74
C VAL A 253 -5.67 17.84 8.08
N ALA A 254 -4.72 18.76 8.21
CA ALA A 254 -4.48 19.51 9.45
C ALA A 254 -5.42 20.71 9.57
N SER A 255 -5.50 21.54 8.53
CA SER A 255 -6.34 22.75 8.52
C SER A 255 -7.81 22.46 8.19
N GLY A 256 -8.10 21.35 7.53
CA GLY A 256 -9.44 21.04 7.02
C GLY A 256 -9.85 21.84 5.78
N SER A 257 -8.92 22.56 5.15
CA SER A 257 -9.19 23.36 3.96
C SER A 257 -9.27 22.52 2.68
N GLN A 258 -10.04 22.99 1.69
CA GLN A 258 -10.16 22.37 0.37
C GLN A 258 -9.70 23.34 -0.71
N LYS A 259 -8.87 22.84 -1.64
CA LYS A 259 -8.40 23.57 -2.82
C LYS A 259 -8.91 22.87 -4.08
N LEU A 260 -9.55 23.63 -4.97
CA LEU A 260 -9.85 23.16 -6.32
C LEU A 260 -8.56 23.11 -7.16
N VAL A 261 -8.27 21.96 -7.76
CA VAL A 261 -7.13 21.78 -8.67
C VAL A 261 -7.54 21.98 -10.12
N THR A 262 -8.65 21.36 -10.52
CA THR A 262 -9.22 21.48 -11.86
C THR A 262 -10.70 21.11 -11.85
N GLU A 263 -11.43 21.62 -12.85
CA GLU A 263 -12.83 21.36 -13.10
C GLU A 263 -13.05 21.09 -14.59
N SER A 264 -13.93 20.14 -14.90
CA SER A 264 -14.30 19.81 -16.28
C SER A 264 -15.76 19.38 -16.38
N SER A 265 -16.35 19.54 -17.56
CA SER A 265 -17.59 18.85 -17.96
C SER A 265 -17.35 17.41 -18.41
N ASN A 266 -16.08 17.05 -18.66
CA ASN A 266 -15.69 15.71 -19.06
C ASN A 266 -15.59 14.81 -17.83
N ALA A 267 -15.97 13.55 -17.98
CA ALA A 267 -15.76 12.55 -16.92
C ALA A 267 -14.26 12.45 -16.60
N THR A 268 -13.90 12.47 -15.31
CA THR A 268 -12.54 12.24 -14.86
C THR A 268 -12.46 11.14 -13.80
N PHE A 269 -11.35 10.41 -13.76
CA PHE A 269 -11.17 9.26 -12.86
C PHE A 269 -9.81 9.25 -12.16
N ALA A 270 -9.78 8.59 -10.99
CA ALA A 270 -8.59 8.08 -10.32
C ALA A 270 -7.40 9.05 -10.19
N PRO A 271 -7.52 10.15 -9.42
CA PRO A 271 -6.40 11.04 -9.17
C PRO A 271 -5.30 10.32 -8.37
N ARG A 272 -4.03 10.58 -8.70
CA ARG A 272 -2.86 10.00 -8.03
C ARG A 272 -1.77 11.04 -7.89
N TRP A 273 -1.14 11.09 -6.72
CA TRP A 273 0.02 11.93 -6.50
C TRP A 273 1.26 11.36 -7.15
N SER A 274 2.09 12.22 -7.73
CA SER A 274 3.49 11.88 -7.97
C SER A 274 4.23 11.67 -6.65
N PRO A 275 5.31 10.87 -6.60
CA PRO A 275 6.04 10.56 -5.36
C PRO A 275 6.66 11.80 -4.69
N ASP A 276 6.95 12.84 -5.46
CA ASP A 276 7.44 14.14 -4.97
C ASP A 276 6.32 15.08 -4.49
N GLY A 277 5.04 14.68 -4.66
CA GLY A 277 3.88 15.46 -4.25
C GLY A 277 3.60 16.71 -5.10
N THR A 278 4.26 16.88 -6.26
CA THR A 278 4.11 18.11 -7.06
C THR A 278 3.06 18.01 -8.17
N GLN A 279 2.70 16.80 -8.59
CA GLN A 279 1.80 16.53 -9.71
C GLN A 279 0.66 15.59 -9.32
N ILE A 280 -0.45 15.71 -10.05
CA ILE A 280 -1.60 14.81 -10.00
C ILE A 280 -1.78 14.17 -11.38
N LEU A 281 -1.75 12.84 -11.43
CA LEU A 281 -2.19 12.05 -12.58
C LEU A 281 -3.70 11.83 -12.47
N TYR A 282 -4.42 11.90 -13.58
CA TYR A 282 -5.85 11.54 -13.64
C TYR A 282 -6.22 11.18 -15.07
N SER A 283 -7.37 10.54 -15.27
CA SER A 283 -7.91 10.29 -16.61
C SER A 283 -9.05 11.23 -16.93
N MET A 284 -9.22 11.58 -18.20
CA MET A 284 -10.28 12.47 -18.66
C MET A 284 -10.82 12.03 -20.01
N ALA A 285 -12.14 11.99 -20.15
CA ALA A 285 -12.82 11.61 -21.37
C ALA A 285 -13.10 12.82 -22.26
N VAL A 286 -12.38 12.98 -23.37
CA VAL A 286 -12.56 14.09 -24.32
C VAL A 286 -13.02 13.53 -25.66
N ASN A 287 -14.15 14.04 -26.18
CA ASN A 287 -14.72 13.64 -27.47
C ASN A 287 -14.88 12.11 -27.64
N GLY A 288 -15.25 11.41 -26.55
CA GLY A 288 -15.47 9.96 -26.55
C GLY A 288 -14.22 9.09 -26.36
N ASN A 289 -13.03 9.67 -26.27
CA ASN A 289 -11.79 8.94 -25.94
C ASN A 289 -11.35 9.28 -24.50
N THR A 290 -10.87 8.29 -23.75
CA THR A 290 -10.34 8.52 -22.39
C THR A 290 -8.83 8.42 -22.42
N ASP A 291 -8.17 9.52 -22.03
CA ASP A 291 -6.72 9.59 -22.00
C ASP A 291 -6.23 9.94 -20.60
N ILE A 292 -4.95 9.70 -20.38
CA ILE A 292 -4.27 10.03 -19.13
C ILE A 292 -3.67 11.43 -19.23
N TYR A 293 -3.89 12.21 -18.19
CA TYR A 293 -3.40 13.57 -18.05
C TYR A 293 -2.62 13.73 -16.75
N ARG A 294 -1.69 14.67 -16.75
CA ARG A 294 -1.01 15.16 -15.56
C ARG A 294 -1.24 16.66 -15.40
N ILE A 295 -1.43 17.11 -14.17
CA ILE A 295 -1.54 18.52 -13.81
C ILE A 295 -0.70 18.81 -12.57
N SER A 296 -0.22 20.03 -12.41
CA SER A 296 0.39 20.47 -11.15
C SER A 296 -0.63 20.34 -10.01
N ALA A 297 -0.18 19.94 -8.83
CA ALA A 297 -1.00 19.97 -7.61
C ALA A 297 -1.48 21.39 -7.26
N ASN A 298 -0.85 22.42 -7.86
CA ASN A 298 -1.31 23.79 -7.73
C ASN A 298 -2.41 24.20 -8.72
N GLY A 299 -2.81 23.31 -9.64
CA GLY A 299 -3.73 23.60 -10.74
C GLY A 299 -2.98 24.07 -11.99
N GLY A 300 -3.73 24.58 -12.97
CA GLY A 300 -3.21 25.07 -14.25
C GLY A 300 -3.59 24.18 -15.44
N THR A 301 -2.81 24.27 -16.52
CA THR A 301 -3.10 23.55 -17.77
C THR A 301 -2.67 22.07 -17.66
N PRO A 302 -3.57 21.10 -17.90
CA PRO A 302 -3.21 19.70 -17.95
C PRO A 302 -2.33 19.36 -19.16
N VAL A 303 -1.41 18.42 -18.97
CA VAL A 303 -0.59 17.80 -20.02
C VAL A 303 -1.13 16.41 -20.33
N ARG A 304 -1.49 16.16 -21.59
CA ARG A 304 -1.96 14.84 -22.07
C ARG A 304 -0.77 13.91 -22.27
N LEU A 305 -0.82 12.70 -21.70
CA LEU A 305 0.25 11.68 -21.73
C LEU A 305 -0.04 10.53 -22.69
N THR A 306 -1.32 10.24 -22.96
CA THR A 306 -1.72 9.21 -23.92
C THR A 306 -2.63 9.80 -24.99
N ASN A 307 -2.61 9.22 -26.19
CA ASN A 307 -3.41 9.68 -27.32
C ASN A 307 -3.83 8.53 -28.26
N THR A 308 -3.78 7.30 -27.79
CA THR A 308 -4.13 6.13 -28.59
C THR A 308 -5.64 5.89 -28.58
N PRO A 309 -6.22 5.38 -29.67
CA PRO A 309 -7.62 4.92 -29.64
C PRO A 309 -7.81 3.84 -28.57
N GLY A 310 -8.68 4.12 -27.61
CA GLY A 310 -8.95 3.24 -26.46
C GLY A 310 -9.32 4.02 -25.20
N ILE A 311 -9.60 3.28 -24.14
CA ILE A 311 -9.86 3.81 -22.80
C ILE A 311 -8.58 3.61 -21.98
N ASP A 312 -7.85 4.70 -21.74
CA ASP A 312 -6.68 4.71 -20.86
C ASP A 312 -7.02 5.29 -19.48
N VAL A 313 -7.00 4.45 -18.44
CA VAL A 313 -7.25 4.87 -17.06
C VAL A 313 -5.95 4.84 -16.23
N GLY A 314 -5.63 5.97 -15.59
CA GLY A 314 -4.41 6.13 -14.79
C GLY A 314 -4.37 5.19 -13.59
N GLY A 315 -3.21 4.56 -13.36
CA GLY A 315 -2.96 3.65 -12.23
C GLY A 315 -2.20 4.34 -11.10
N SER A 316 -0.88 4.38 -11.17
CA SER A 316 -0.03 5.10 -10.20
C SER A 316 1.36 5.39 -10.79
N PHE A 317 2.12 6.24 -10.12
CA PHE A 317 3.55 6.41 -10.41
C PHE A 317 4.35 5.26 -9.79
N SER A 318 5.52 4.95 -10.37
CA SER A 318 6.55 4.18 -9.68
C SER A 318 7.14 5.01 -8.52
N PRO A 319 7.60 4.39 -7.43
CA PRO A 319 8.12 5.13 -6.26
C PRO A 319 9.36 5.98 -6.57
N ASP A 320 10.13 5.62 -7.61
CA ASP A 320 11.26 6.40 -8.10
C ASP A 320 10.86 7.59 -9.01
N GLY A 321 9.56 7.75 -9.30
CA GLY A 321 9.01 8.82 -10.13
C GLY A 321 9.31 8.72 -11.63
N ARG A 322 9.91 7.62 -12.10
CA ARG A 322 10.34 7.48 -13.50
C ARG A 322 9.27 6.94 -14.43
N LYS A 323 8.34 6.16 -13.90
CA LYS A 323 7.32 5.45 -14.68
C LYS A 323 5.92 5.68 -14.13
N ILE A 324 4.95 5.39 -14.99
CA ILE A 324 3.53 5.32 -14.67
C ILE A 324 3.03 3.93 -15.05
N VAL A 325 2.28 3.28 -14.16
CA VAL A 325 1.46 2.11 -14.49
C VAL A 325 0.02 2.57 -14.73
N PHE A 326 -0.62 2.00 -15.75
CA PHE A 326 -1.98 2.35 -16.14
C PHE A 326 -2.69 1.16 -16.79
N GLU A 327 -3.99 1.26 -16.97
CA GLU A 327 -4.78 0.30 -17.74
C GLU A 327 -5.19 0.88 -19.10
N SER A 328 -5.26 0.02 -20.11
CA SER A 328 -5.70 0.39 -21.46
C SER A 328 -6.39 -0.80 -22.12
N ASP A 329 -7.46 -0.53 -22.87
CA ASP A 329 -8.16 -1.53 -23.68
C ASP A 329 -7.73 -1.60 -25.15
N ARG A 330 -6.72 -0.81 -25.55
CA ARG A 330 -6.23 -0.70 -26.94
C ARG A 330 -5.75 -1.99 -27.61
N SER A 331 -5.63 -3.09 -26.86
CA SER A 331 -5.33 -4.43 -27.39
C SER A 331 -6.54 -5.36 -27.38
N GLY A 332 -7.76 -4.81 -27.51
CA GLY A 332 -9.02 -5.55 -27.59
C GLY A 332 -9.68 -5.88 -26.26
N GLY A 333 -9.02 -5.58 -25.13
CA GLY A 333 -9.57 -5.72 -23.79
C GLY A 333 -8.67 -5.02 -22.77
N GLN A 334 -9.24 -4.66 -21.61
CA GLN A 334 -8.55 -3.92 -20.56
C GLN A 334 -7.36 -4.72 -20.00
N GLN A 335 -6.17 -4.14 -20.12
CA GLN A 335 -4.88 -4.72 -19.71
C GLN A 335 -4.02 -3.65 -19.06
N ILE A 336 -2.99 -4.07 -18.34
CA ILE A 336 -2.05 -3.18 -17.65
C ILE A 336 -0.84 -2.90 -18.55
N TYR A 337 -0.46 -1.63 -18.55
CA TYR A 337 0.66 -1.07 -19.27
C TYR A 337 1.54 -0.26 -18.33
N THR A 338 2.78 -0.03 -18.77
CA THR A 338 3.68 0.96 -18.18
C THR A 338 4.11 1.96 -19.23
N MET A 339 4.47 3.16 -18.80
CA MET A 339 5.07 4.19 -19.64
C MET A 339 6.08 5.02 -18.84
N ASN A 340 6.93 5.77 -19.52
CA ASN A 340 7.76 6.79 -18.89
C ASN A 340 6.87 7.93 -18.37
N ILE A 341 7.42 8.71 -17.43
CA ILE A 341 6.73 9.85 -16.81
C ILE A 341 6.23 10.92 -17.81
N ASP A 342 6.83 10.98 -19.00
CA ASP A 342 6.47 11.89 -20.09
C ASP A 342 5.43 11.30 -21.07
N GLY A 343 4.97 10.07 -20.84
CA GLY A 343 4.03 9.36 -21.70
C GLY A 343 4.68 8.50 -22.80
N SER A 344 6.00 8.55 -22.96
CA SER A 344 6.72 7.74 -23.94
C SER A 344 6.91 6.28 -23.51
N ASN A 345 7.36 5.43 -24.43
CA ASN A 345 7.69 4.01 -24.19
C ASN A 345 6.55 3.23 -23.51
N GLN A 346 5.36 3.30 -24.09
CA GLN A 346 4.20 2.61 -23.55
C GLN A 346 4.26 1.11 -23.88
N GLN A 347 4.25 0.26 -22.86
CA GLN A 347 4.53 -1.17 -22.95
C GLN A 347 3.45 -1.96 -22.21
N ARG A 348 2.86 -2.98 -22.85
CA ARG A 348 1.92 -3.89 -22.19
C ARG A 348 2.70 -4.81 -21.25
N ILE A 349 2.20 -5.00 -20.02
CA ILE A 349 2.83 -5.90 -19.04
C ILE A 349 1.92 -7.02 -18.55
N SER A 350 0.59 -6.89 -18.65
CA SER A 350 -0.30 -8.01 -18.31
C SER A 350 -0.67 -8.86 -19.53
N PHE A 351 -0.59 -10.18 -19.39
CA PHE A 351 -0.92 -11.13 -20.45
C PHE A 351 -1.86 -12.24 -19.96
N GLY A 352 -2.27 -13.12 -20.86
CA GLY A 352 -3.23 -14.20 -20.58
C GLY A 352 -4.71 -13.78 -20.66
N GLY A 353 -5.62 -14.74 -20.49
CA GLY A 353 -7.07 -14.52 -20.65
C GLY A 353 -7.74 -13.80 -19.48
N GLY A 354 -8.63 -12.85 -19.78
CA GLY A 354 -9.29 -11.98 -18.80
C GLY A 354 -8.82 -10.52 -18.89
N ARG A 355 -9.41 -9.65 -18.06
CA ARG A 355 -9.10 -8.21 -18.00
C ARG A 355 -8.30 -7.89 -16.73
N ALA A 356 -7.46 -6.87 -16.79
CA ALA A 356 -6.66 -6.44 -15.65
C ALA A 356 -6.80 -4.92 -15.47
N ALA A 357 -7.06 -4.48 -14.24
CA ALA A 357 -7.47 -3.12 -13.93
C ALA A 357 -6.91 -2.59 -12.60
N THR A 358 -7.10 -1.30 -12.36
CA THR A 358 -6.72 -0.55 -11.16
C THR A 358 -5.31 -0.88 -10.67
N PRO A 359 -4.27 -0.74 -11.51
CA PRO A 359 -2.92 -1.10 -11.10
C PRO A 359 -2.35 -0.07 -10.11
N GLU A 360 -1.63 -0.54 -9.10
CA GLU A 360 -0.93 0.29 -8.12
C GLU A 360 0.48 -0.26 -7.84
N TRP A 361 1.49 0.59 -8.04
CA TRP A 361 2.88 0.27 -7.78
C TRP A 361 3.14 0.15 -6.28
N SER A 362 3.86 -0.89 -5.88
CA SER A 362 4.35 -1.07 -4.51
C SER A 362 5.27 0.10 -4.13
N PRO A 363 5.21 0.61 -2.87
CA PRO A 363 6.15 1.61 -2.39
C PRO A 363 7.60 1.12 -2.40
N ARG A 364 7.83 -0.21 -2.45
CA ARG A 364 9.18 -0.81 -2.63
C ARG A 364 9.65 -0.82 -4.07
N GLY A 365 8.76 -0.63 -5.04
CA GLY A 365 9.07 -0.62 -6.47
C GLY A 365 9.14 -2.00 -7.13
N ASP A 366 9.08 -3.07 -6.34
CA ASP A 366 9.30 -4.46 -6.74
C ASP A 366 8.06 -5.16 -7.32
N LEU A 367 6.86 -4.68 -7.02
CA LEU A 367 5.59 -5.27 -7.41
C LEU A 367 4.57 -4.23 -7.88
N ILE A 368 3.57 -4.70 -8.62
CA ILE A 368 2.35 -3.97 -9.01
C ILE A 368 1.17 -4.80 -8.55
N ALA A 369 0.33 -4.24 -7.69
CA ALA A 369 -0.97 -4.81 -7.33
C ALA A 369 -2.01 -4.44 -8.39
N PHE A 370 -2.98 -5.31 -8.63
CA PHE A 370 -4.03 -5.07 -9.61
C PHE A 370 -5.28 -5.90 -9.35
N THR A 371 -6.38 -5.49 -9.98
CA THR A 371 -7.64 -6.24 -10.04
C THR A 371 -7.66 -7.11 -11.29
N ARG A 372 -7.79 -8.43 -11.14
CA ARG A 372 -8.03 -9.38 -12.25
C ARG A 372 -9.51 -9.65 -12.38
N MET A 373 -10.05 -9.45 -13.57
CA MET A 373 -11.44 -9.75 -13.94
C MET A 373 -11.50 -10.92 -14.92
N GLY A 374 -12.17 -12.00 -14.54
CA GLY A 374 -12.33 -13.17 -15.40
C GLY A 374 -13.17 -14.24 -14.72
N GLY A 375 -13.87 -15.08 -15.51
CA GLY A 375 -14.69 -16.17 -14.96
C GLY A 375 -15.84 -15.73 -14.06
N GLY A 376 -16.27 -14.45 -14.14
CA GLY A 376 -17.33 -13.88 -13.30
C GLY A 376 -16.87 -13.36 -11.93
N GLU A 377 -15.56 -13.27 -11.71
CA GLU A 377 -14.96 -12.83 -10.45
C GLU A 377 -13.94 -11.70 -10.64
N PHE A 378 -13.78 -10.90 -9.59
CA PHE A 378 -12.78 -9.85 -9.45
C PHE A 378 -11.90 -10.20 -8.25
N ARG A 379 -10.60 -10.31 -8.50
CA ARG A 379 -9.64 -10.81 -7.53
C ARG A 379 -8.43 -9.87 -7.48
N ILE A 380 -7.82 -9.72 -6.32
CA ILE A 380 -6.58 -8.96 -6.18
C ILE A 380 -5.40 -9.86 -6.51
N GLY A 381 -4.52 -9.38 -7.37
CA GLY A 381 -3.26 -10.03 -7.71
C GLY A 381 -2.08 -9.09 -7.67
N VAL A 382 -0.89 -9.66 -7.74
CA VAL A 382 0.40 -8.95 -7.86
C VAL A 382 1.21 -9.51 -9.02
N MET A 383 2.04 -8.67 -9.62
CA MET A 383 3.03 -9.04 -10.64
C MET A 383 4.29 -8.19 -10.49
N THR A 384 5.41 -8.60 -11.09
CA THR A 384 6.59 -7.74 -11.20
C THR A 384 6.32 -6.56 -12.16
N PRO A 385 7.08 -5.46 -12.11
CA PRO A 385 6.99 -4.38 -13.08
C PRO A 385 7.18 -4.79 -14.55
N SER A 386 7.81 -5.94 -14.80
CA SER A 386 7.96 -6.53 -16.13
C SER A 386 6.78 -7.42 -16.55
N GLY A 387 5.78 -7.62 -15.67
CA GLY A 387 4.61 -8.46 -15.93
C GLY A 387 4.75 -9.93 -15.54
N GLY A 388 5.92 -10.34 -15.04
CA GLY A 388 6.20 -11.70 -14.61
C GLY A 388 5.67 -12.00 -13.21
N GLY A 389 5.74 -13.28 -12.80
CA GLY A 389 5.44 -13.69 -11.42
C GLY A 389 4.01 -13.40 -10.96
N VAL A 390 3.05 -13.42 -11.88
CA VAL A 390 1.64 -13.14 -11.59
C VAL A 390 1.12 -14.11 -10.53
N ARG A 391 0.55 -13.54 -9.45
CA ARG A 391 0.04 -14.28 -8.31
C ARG A 391 -1.25 -13.66 -7.80
N MET A 392 -2.28 -14.48 -7.60
CA MET A 392 -3.54 -14.04 -7.01
C MET A 392 -3.47 -14.15 -5.49
N LEU A 393 -3.93 -13.11 -4.79
CA LEU A 393 -3.98 -13.03 -3.33
C LEU A 393 -5.37 -13.30 -2.78
N THR A 394 -6.41 -13.12 -3.61
CA THR A 394 -7.79 -13.31 -3.20
C THR A 394 -8.57 -14.14 -4.22
N ASN A 395 -9.69 -14.70 -3.77
CA ASN A 395 -10.55 -15.61 -4.53
C ASN A 395 -12.05 -15.33 -4.31
N SER A 396 -12.43 -14.08 -4.11
CA SER A 396 -13.82 -13.67 -3.88
C SER A 396 -14.48 -13.11 -5.14
N TRP A 397 -15.76 -12.79 -5.04
CA TRP A 397 -16.58 -12.38 -6.17
C TRP A 397 -16.22 -11.00 -6.73
N GLN A 398 -16.06 -9.99 -5.87
CA GLN A 398 -15.88 -8.61 -6.30
C GLN A 398 -14.87 -7.86 -5.41
N ASP A 399 -13.59 -8.25 -5.49
CA ASP A 399 -12.48 -7.59 -4.82
C ASP A 399 -11.78 -6.62 -5.78
N GLU A 400 -11.68 -5.33 -5.42
CA GLU A 400 -11.26 -4.27 -6.34
C GLU A 400 -10.47 -3.14 -5.67
N ALA A 401 -9.80 -2.34 -6.51
CA ALA A 401 -9.03 -1.14 -6.15
C ALA A 401 -8.03 -1.35 -5.01
N PRO A 402 -6.99 -2.18 -5.24
CA PRO A 402 -5.96 -2.41 -4.24
C PRO A 402 -5.19 -1.13 -3.93
N THR A 403 -4.71 -1.02 -2.69
CA THR A 403 -3.76 -0.01 -2.23
C THR A 403 -2.77 -0.61 -1.24
N TRP A 404 -1.51 -0.16 -1.29
CA TRP A 404 -0.43 -0.75 -0.49
C TRP A 404 -0.30 -0.12 0.89
N SER A 405 -0.02 -0.92 1.91
CA SER A 405 0.54 -0.42 3.16
C SER A 405 1.86 0.32 2.88
N PRO A 406 2.27 1.29 3.72
CA PRO A 406 3.47 2.11 3.50
C PRO A 406 4.76 1.31 3.33
N ASN A 407 4.86 0.20 4.04
CA ASN A 407 6.00 -0.69 3.95
C ASN A 407 5.87 -1.69 2.79
N GLY A 408 4.78 -1.75 2.03
CA GLY A 408 4.58 -2.67 0.91
C GLY A 408 4.28 -4.13 1.28
N ARG A 409 3.94 -4.44 2.54
CA ARG A 409 3.66 -5.82 3.00
C ARG A 409 2.20 -6.26 2.91
N VAL A 410 1.27 -5.31 3.01
CA VAL A 410 -0.16 -5.58 3.07
C VAL A 410 -0.84 -4.80 1.96
N ILE A 411 -1.83 -5.41 1.32
CA ILE A 411 -2.69 -4.76 0.36
C ILE A 411 -4.08 -4.63 0.98
N GLN A 412 -4.59 -3.40 0.97
CA GLN A 412 -5.98 -3.11 1.30
C GLN A 412 -6.79 -2.96 0.01
N PHE A 413 -8.04 -3.40 0.02
CA PHE A 413 -8.95 -3.34 -1.12
C PHE A 413 -10.38 -3.24 -0.59
N PHE A 414 -11.37 -3.10 -1.48
CA PHE A 414 -12.77 -3.23 -1.10
C PHE A 414 -13.43 -4.43 -1.75
N ARG A 415 -14.38 -5.02 -1.04
CA ARG A 415 -15.20 -6.15 -1.47
C ARG A 415 -16.66 -5.76 -1.48
N THR A 416 -17.33 -5.96 -2.61
CA THR A 416 -18.78 -5.76 -2.73
C THR A 416 -19.51 -7.11 -2.76
N THR A 417 -20.59 -7.26 -2.00
CA THR A 417 -21.41 -8.48 -2.02
C THR A 417 -22.42 -8.50 -3.17
N ARG A 418 -22.85 -9.71 -3.56
CA ARG A 418 -23.82 -9.94 -4.64
C ARG A 418 -25.20 -9.36 -4.31
N GLY A 419 -25.98 -9.12 -5.36
CA GLY A 419 -27.39 -8.73 -5.25
C GLY A 419 -27.65 -7.23 -5.18
N ARG A 420 -28.95 -6.88 -5.17
CA ARG A 420 -29.45 -5.49 -5.13
C ARG A 420 -29.14 -4.78 -3.81
N GLU A 421 -28.99 -5.55 -2.73
CA GLU A 421 -28.64 -5.04 -1.39
C GLU A 421 -27.13 -5.16 -1.10
N GLY A 422 -26.32 -5.44 -2.14
CA GLY A 422 -24.89 -5.64 -2.00
C GLY A 422 -24.18 -4.48 -1.29
N LYS A 423 -23.35 -4.81 -0.31
CA LYS A 423 -22.62 -3.88 0.56
C LYS A 423 -21.14 -3.91 0.23
N SER A 424 -20.49 -2.75 0.34
CA SER A 424 -19.05 -2.59 0.16
C SER A 424 -18.38 -2.65 1.54
N SER A 425 -17.25 -3.33 1.64
CA SER A 425 -16.47 -3.39 2.89
C SER A 425 -14.98 -3.38 2.58
N LEU A 426 -14.18 -2.87 3.51
CA LEU A 426 -12.73 -2.82 3.36
C LEU A 426 -12.10 -4.11 3.88
N TRP A 427 -11.09 -4.60 3.16
CA TRP A 427 -10.36 -5.83 3.45
C TRP A 427 -8.87 -5.61 3.32
N GLN A 428 -8.08 -6.37 4.07
CA GLN A 428 -6.63 -6.38 4.06
C GLN A 428 -6.14 -7.81 3.84
N VAL A 429 -5.13 -7.98 3.01
CA VAL A 429 -4.45 -9.26 2.77
C VAL A 429 -2.95 -9.02 2.71
N ASP A 430 -2.18 -9.91 3.31
CA ASP A 430 -0.73 -9.86 3.25
C ASP A 430 -0.21 -10.44 1.92
N LEU A 431 1.08 -10.25 1.68
CA LEU A 431 1.75 -10.79 0.51
C LEU A 431 1.88 -12.32 0.51
N THR A 432 1.38 -13.10 1.47
CA THR A 432 1.23 -14.56 1.29
C THR A 432 -0.15 -14.94 0.74
N GLY A 433 -1.15 -14.07 0.91
CA GLY A 433 -2.55 -14.37 0.60
C GLY A 433 -3.29 -15.07 1.75
N VAL A 434 -2.62 -15.35 2.87
CA VAL A 434 -3.18 -16.15 3.98
C VAL A 434 -3.83 -15.28 5.05
N ASN A 435 -3.21 -14.15 5.42
CA ASN A 435 -3.72 -13.24 6.45
C ASN A 435 -4.77 -12.27 5.87
N LEU A 436 -5.84 -12.84 5.30
CA LEU A 436 -6.98 -12.10 4.78
C LEU A 436 -7.97 -11.76 5.89
N ARG A 437 -8.25 -10.47 6.08
CA ARG A 437 -9.24 -10.01 7.07
C ARG A 437 -10.05 -8.82 6.61
N ARG A 438 -11.21 -8.64 7.23
CA ARG A 438 -12.03 -7.42 7.08
C ARG A 438 -11.50 -6.33 8.00
N LEU A 439 -11.44 -5.10 7.49
CA LEU A 439 -11.18 -3.90 8.29
C LEU A 439 -12.53 -3.33 8.77
N PRO A 440 -12.79 -3.26 10.08
CA PRO A 440 -14.05 -2.71 10.58
C PRO A 440 -14.21 -1.23 10.22
N THR A 441 -15.40 -0.88 9.73
CA THR A 441 -15.81 0.49 9.41
C THR A 441 -17.21 0.74 9.98
N PRO A 442 -17.53 1.98 10.42
CA PRO A 442 -18.87 2.28 10.94
C PRO A 442 -20.00 2.13 9.90
N GLN A 443 -19.67 2.24 8.62
CA GLN A 443 -20.58 2.14 7.48
C GLN A 443 -19.96 1.27 6.38
N ASP A 444 -20.71 1.03 5.30
CA ASP A 444 -20.15 0.40 4.10
C ASP A 444 -18.96 1.23 3.60
N GLY A 445 -17.99 0.62 2.92
CA GLY A 445 -16.75 1.29 2.55
C GLY A 445 -16.18 0.81 1.22
N SER A 446 -15.74 1.75 0.39
CA SER A 446 -15.05 1.51 -0.89
C SER A 446 -13.81 2.40 -1.04
N ASP A 447 -13.08 2.19 -2.15
CA ASP A 447 -11.99 3.04 -2.64
C ASP A 447 -10.96 3.44 -1.57
N PRO A 448 -10.34 2.47 -0.87
CA PRO A 448 -9.34 2.79 0.14
C PRO A 448 -8.10 3.46 -0.47
N SER A 449 -7.44 4.26 0.35
CA SER A 449 -6.08 4.77 0.17
C SER A 449 -5.37 4.63 1.50
N TRP A 450 -4.37 3.77 1.53
CA TRP A 450 -3.50 3.65 2.69
C TRP A 450 -2.45 4.76 2.63
N GLY A 451 -2.42 5.63 3.64
CA GLY A 451 -1.45 6.71 3.73
C GLY A 451 -0.12 6.22 4.30
N PRO A 452 1.00 6.95 4.08
CA PRO A 452 2.31 6.65 4.65
C PRO A 452 2.31 6.64 6.19
N VAL A 453 3.42 6.18 6.79
CA VAL A 453 3.61 6.26 8.25
C VAL A 453 3.76 7.72 8.67
N LEU A 454 3.13 8.07 9.78
CA LEU A 454 3.21 9.40 10.38
C LEU A 454 4.63 9.66 10.93
N PRO A 455 5.27 10.81 10.63
CA PRO A 455 6.58 11.19 11.16
C PRO A 455 6.71 11.15 12.68
#